data_AF-A0A934HAV8-F1
#
_entry.id   AF-A0A934HAV8-F1
#
_cell.length_a   1.000
_cell.length_b   1.000
_cell.length_c   1.000
_cell.angle_alpha   90.00
_cell.angle_beta   90.00
_cell.angle_gamma   90.00
#
_symmetry.space_group_name_H-M   'P 1'
#
loop_
_entity.id
_entity.type
_entity.pdbx_description
1 polymer ?
#
loop_
_entity_poly.entity_id
_entity_poly.type
_entity_poly.pdbx_seq_one_letter_code
_entity_poly.pdbx_strand_id
1 'polypeptide(L)' 'MKIVLDAMGGDRAPAVVVEGAVQAAREYGAEIILVGRQEALELELAKYDLTGLCLPI' A
#
# COMPACT_ATOMS: atom_id res chain seq x y z
N MET A 1 -12.35 0.76 -8.76
CA MET A 1 -12.85 1.23 -7.45
C MET A 1 -11.68 1.85 -6.71
N LYS A 2 -11.86 3.02 -6.08
CA LYS A 2 -10.80 3.78 -5.42
C LYS A 2 -10.95 3.66 -3.91
N ILE A 3 -9.91 3.19 -3.22
CA ILE A 3 -9.89 2.94 -1.78
C ILE A 3 -8.81 3.81 -1.16
N VAL A 4 -9.13 4.49 -0.07
CA VAL A 4 -8.15 5.24 0.73
C VAL A 4 -7.89 4.44 2.00
N LEU A 5 -6.63 4.10 2.25
CA LEU A 5 -6.22 3.18 3.30
C LEU A 5 -5.19 3.86 4.21
N ASP A 6 -5.51 3.98 5.50
CA ASP A 6 -4.52 4.41 6.51
C ASP A 6 -3.47 3.31 6.70
N ALA A 7 -2.26 3.60 6.25
CA ALA A 7 -1.16 2.67 6.28
C ALA A 7 -0.33 2.75 7.58
N MET A 8 -0.65 3.66 8.50
CA MET A 8 0.07 3.82 9.77
C MET A 8 -0.66 3.19 10.96
N GLY A 9 -1.89 2.72 10.75
CA GLY A 9 -2.72 2.13 11.80
C GLY A 9 -2.34 0.69 12.15
N GLY A 10 -2.04 0.45 13.43
CA GLY A 10 -1.86 -0.89 14.01
C GLY A 10 -0.42 -1.24 14.39
N ASP A 11 -0.27 -2.28 15.19
CA ASP A 11 1.00 -2.64 15.84
C ASP A 11 2.13 -3.03 14.87
N ARG A 12 1.78 -3.40 13.65
CA ARG A 12 2.70 -3.84 12.59
C ARG A 12 2.66 -2.96 11.34
N ALA A 13 2.04 -1.78 11.45
CA ALA A 13 2.07 -0.78 10.39
C ALA A 13 3.49 -0.17 10.26
N PRO A 14 3.88 0.28 9.05
CA PRO A 14 3.16 0.20 7.80
C PRO A 14 3.31 -1.13 7.03
N ALA A 15 4.20 -2.02 7.48
CA ALA A 15 4.58 -3.22 6.73
C ALA A 15 3.41 -4.10 6.29
N VAL A 16 2.55 -4.53 7.25
CA VAL A 16 1.43 -5.45 6.94
C VAL A 16 0.32 -4.79 6.13
N VAL A 17 0.17 -3.46 6.25
CA VAL A 17 -0.88 -2.72 5.54
C VAL A 17 -0.48 -2.52 4.09
N VAL A 18 0.79 -2.15 3.85
CA VAL A 18 1.36 -2.06 2.50
C VAL A 18 1.33 -3.42 1.82
N GLU A 19 1.69 -4.49 2.51
CA GLU A 19 1.62 -5.85 1.96
C GLU A 19 0.21 -6.22 1.48
N GLY A 20 -0.80 -6.01 2.34
CA GLY A 20 -2.19 -6.28 2.00
C GLY A 20 -2.70 -5.41 0.85
N ALA A 21 -2.28 -4.14 0.80
CA ALA A 21 -2.63 -3.24 -0.29
C ALA A 21 -2.03 -3.68 -1.62
N VAL A 22 -0.77 -4.11 -1.63
CA VAL A 22 -0.11 -4.66 -2.83
C VAL A 22 -0.84 -5.90 -3.33
N GLN A 23 -1.18 -6.82 -2.42
CA GLN A 23 -1.93 -8.03 -2.77
C GLN A 23 -3.32 -7.69 -3.34
N ALA A 24 -4.06 -6.80 -2.68
CA ALA A 24 -5.40 -6.41 -3.12
C ALA A 24 -5.38 -5.66 -4.47
N ALA A 25 -4.41 -4.78 -4.70
CA ALA A 25 -4.23 -4.10 -5.97
C ALA A 25 -3.93 -5.12 -7.10
N ARG A 26 -3.14 -6.16 -6.81
CA ARG A 26 -2.76 -7.19 -7.77
C ARG A 26 -3.91 -8.16 -8.09
N GLU A 27 -4.65 -8.58 -7.07
CA GLU A 27 -5.72 -9.58 -7.22
C GLU A 27 -7.00 -8.96 -7.80
N TYR A 28 -7.35 -7.73 -7.38
CA TYR A 28 -8.61 -7.11 -7.73
C TYR A 28 -8.48 -5.95 -8.72
N GLY A 29 -7.25 -5.57 -9.11
CA GLY A 29 -7.01 -4.37 -9.94
C GLY A 29 -7.51 -3.09 -9.26
N ALA A 30 -7.56 -3.10 -7.92
CA ALA A 30 -8.07 -1.97 -7.15
C ALA A 30 -7.04 -0.83 -7.12
N GLU A 31 -7.55 0.40 -7.19
CA GLU A 31 -6.72 1.58 -6.96
C GLU A 31 -6.75 1.91 -5.47
N ILE A 32 -5.60 1.76 -4.80
CA ILE A 32 -5.49 1.90 -3.35
C ILE A 32 -4.52 3.03 -3.04
N ILE A 33 -5.03 4.08 -2.40
CA ILE A 33 -4.27 5.25 -1.97
C ILE A 33 -3.83 5.01 -0.53
N LEU A 34 -2.53 4.88 -0.28
CA LEU A 34 -1.99 4.69 1.07
C LEU A 34 -1.78 6.05 1.71
N VAL A 35 -2.33 6.25 2.90
CA VAL A 35 -2.20 7.49 3.66
C VAL A 35 -1.30 7.23 4.86
N GLY A 36 -0.27 8.05 5.04
CA GLY A 36 0.67 7.86 6.13
C GLY A 36 1.95 8.68 6.00
N ARG A 37 2.99 8.25 6.71
CA ARG A 37 4.34 8.84 6.58
C ARG A 37 4.97 8.38 5.28
N GLN A 38 5.08 9.29 4.32
CA GLN A 38 5.58 9.03 2.97
C GLN A 38 6.90 8.24 2.96
N GLU A 39 7.92 8.69 3.70
CA GLU A 39 9.24 8.01 3.76
C GLU A 39 9.15 6.54 4.18
N ALA A 40 8.29 6.23 5.16
CA ALA A 40 8.10 4.87 5.64
C ALA A 40 7.35 4.02 4.63
N LEU A 41 6.38 4.60 3.91
CA LEU A 41 5.65 3.93 2.86
C LEU A 41 6.54 3.65 1.64
N GLU A 42 7.38 4.60 1.22
CA GLU A 42 8.33 4.41 0.13
C GLU A 42 9.33 3.29 0.44
N LEU A 43 9.86 3.25 1.67
CA LEU A 43 10.76 2.20 2.12
C LEU A 43 10.11 0.81 2.12
N GLU A 44 8.85 0.71 2.54
CA GLU A 44 8.12 -0.56 2.51
C GLU A 44 7.72 -0.96 1.09
N LEU A 45 7.23 -0.02 0.28
CA LEU A 45 6.83 -0.25 -1.12
C LEU A 45 8.01 -0.68 -2.00
N ALA A 46 9.21 -0.19 -1.71
CA ALA A 46 10.43 -0.60 -2.42
C ALA A 46 10.74 -2.11 -2.30
N LYS A 47 10.13 -2.82 -1.35
CA LYS A 47 10.28 -4.28 -1.18
C LYS A 47 9.40 -5.09 -2.13
N TYR A 48 8.46 -4.46 -2.82
CA TYR A 48 7.47 -5.13 -3.66
C TYR A 48 7.62 -4.76 -5.13
N ASP A 49 7.23 -5.69 -6.01
CA ASP A 49 7.07 -5.40 -7.43
C ASP A 49 5.72 -4.72 -7.66
N LEU A 50 5.77 -3.45 -8.05
CA LEU A 50 4.59 -2.60 -8.29
C LEU A 50 4.21 -2.50 -9.77
N THR A 51 4.82 -3.32 -10.63
CA THR A 51 4.58 -3.27 -12.07
C THR A 51 3.10 -3.51 -12.38
N GLY A 52 2.46 -2.52 -12.99
CA GLY A 52 1.05 -2.57 -13.37
C GLY A 52 0.06 -2.39 -12.22
N LEU A 53 0.53 -2.01 -11.02
CA LEU A 53 -0.34 -1.73 -9.87
C LEU A 53 -0.60 -0.23 -9.71
N CYS A 54 -1.83 0.13 -9.32
CA CYS A 54 -2.20 1.51 -9.01
C CYS A 54 -2.22 1.74 -7.49
N LEU A 55 -1.05 2.05 -6.94
CA LEU A 55 -0.81 2.26 -5.49
C LEU A 55 -0.13 3.62 -5.22
N PRO A 56 -0.84 4.74 -5.37
CA PRO A 56 -0.32 6.04 -4.95
C PRO A 56 -0.21 6.15 -3.41
N ILE A 57 0.72 6.98 -2.95
CA ILE A 57 0.95 7.32 -1.54
C ILE A 57 0.83 8.83 -1.31
#